data_AF-A0A7K0BZZ4-F1
#
_entry.id   AF-A0A7K0BZZ4-F1
#
_cell.length_a   1.000
_cell.length_b   1.000
_cell.length_c   1.000
_cell.angle_alpha   90.00
_cell.angle_beta   90.00
_cell.angle_gamma   90.00
#
_symmetry.space_group_name_H-M   'P 1'
#
loop_
_entity.id
_entity.type
_entity.pdbx_description
1 polymer ?
#
loop_
_entity_poly.entity_id
_entity_poly.type
_entity_poly.pdbx_seq_one_letter_code
_entity_poly.pdbx_strand_id
1 'polypeptide(L)'
;MRIPKPVNAALDWAEHHRKALAAVIALALAAGAVLGAPPAVGYPVAAFIAGLAAGGFWIHVRLTKRVLRARAEIDDLLRQNGALRHRNTVLSSGVITRESQTTQALIMIPDDDGPLKVDADPQRTQQLPELPDD
;
A
#
# COMPACT_ATOMS: atom_id res chain seq x y z
N MET A 1 -26.14 -22.64 -21.52
CA MET A 1 -25.20 -22.79 -22.66
C MET A 1 -23.80 -22.49 -22.14
N ARG A 2 -22.88 -23.46 -22.12
CA ARG A 2 -21.56 -23.35 -21.44
C ARG A 2 -20.54 -22.80 -22.45
N ILE A 3 -20.23 -21.51 -22.37
CA ILE A 3 -19.23 -20.88 -23.24
C ILE A 3 -17.85 -21.48 -22.89
N PRO A 4 -17.06 -21.95 -23.88
CA PRO A 4 -15.75 -22.50 -23.61
C PRO A 4 -14.86 -21.47 -22.91
N LYS A 5 -14.21 -21.87 -21.80
CA LYS A 5 -13.30 -21.04 -20.97
C LYS A 5 -12.31 -20.15 -21.76
N PRO A 6 -11.70 -20.58 -22.88
CA PRO A 6 -10.79 -19.69 -23.63
C PRO A 6 -11.49 -18.49 -24.27
N VAL A 7 -12.76 -18.63 -24.68
CA VAL A 7 -13.53 -17.53 -25.28
C VAL A 7 -13.86 -16.48 -24.23
N ASN A 8 -14.18 -16.90 -23.01
CA ASN A 8 -14.44 -15.97 -21.89
C ASN A 8 -13.18 -15.17 -21.54
N ALA A 9 -12.02 -15.82 -21.47
CA ALA A 9 -10.76 -15.15 -21.19
C ALA A 9 -10.36 -14.14 -22.27
N ALA A 10 -10.62 -14.44 -23.55
CA ALA A 10 -10.38 -13.51 -24.65
C ALA A 10 -11.33 -12.31 -24.60
N LEU A 11 -12.61 -12.53 -24.26
CA LEU A 11 -13.62 -11.48 -24.15
C LEU A 11 -13.32 -10.57 -22.94
N ASP A 12 -13.00 -11.14 -21.79
CA ASP A 12 -12.61 -10.41 -20.58
C ASP A 12 -11.34 -9.58 -20.81
N TRP A 13 -10.40 -10.12 -21.58
CA TRP A 13 -9.19 -9.40 -21.98
C TRP A 13 -9.53 -8.25 -22.94
N ALA A 14 -10.42 -8.45 -23.91
CA ALA A 14 -10.86 -7.40 -24.82
C ALA A 14 -11.60 -6.29 -24.07
N GLU A 15 -12.44 -6.65 -23.08
CA GLU A 15 -13.14 -5.72 -22.19
C GLU A 15 -12.17 -4.84 -21.39
N HIS A 16 -11.14 -5.45 -20.80
CA HIS A 16 -10.08 -4.73 -20.08
C HIS A 16 -9.25 -3.80 -20.98
N HIS A 17 -9.05 -4.16 -22.25
CA HIS A 17 -8.22 -3.41 -23.18
C HIS A 17 -9.03 -2.57 -24.18
N ARG A 18 -10.32 -2.32 -23.92
CA ARG A 18 -11.24 -1.58 -24.83
C ARG A 18 -10.65 -0.28 -25.37
N LYS A 19 -10.01 0.53 -24.51
CA LYS A 19 -9.41 1.81 -24.94
C LYS A 19 -8.22 1.61 -25.89
N ALA A 20 -7.37 0.63 -25.61
CA ALA A 20 -6.23 0.31 -26.47
C ALA A 20 -6.70 -0.28 -27.81
N LEU A 21 -7.69 -1.17 -27.79
CA LEU A 21 -8.34 -1.70 -29.00
C LEU A 21 -8.99 -0.59 -29.84
N ALA A 22 -9.73 0.32 -29.20
CA ALA A 22 -10.35 1.45 -29.88
C ALA A 22 -9.31 2.35 -30.56
N ALA A 23 -8.18 2.62 -29.90
CA ALA A 23 -7.08 3.39 -30.48
C ALA A 23 -6.46 2.68 -31.69
N VAL A 24 -6.22 1.37 -31.62
CA VAL A 24 -5.71 0.58 -32.75
C VAL A 24 -6.67 0.58 -33.92
N ILE A 25 -7.98 0.41 -33.67
CA ILE A 25 -9.01 0.45 -34.71
C ILE A 25 -9.07 1.83 -35.36
N ALA A 26 -9.03 2.91 -34.58
CA ALA A 26 -8.99 4.27 -35.10
C ALA A 26 -7.76 4.50 -35.97
N LEU A 27 -6.59 3.98 -35.57
CA LEU A 27 -5.37 4.06 -36.36
C LEU A 27 -5.46 3.24 -37.65
N ALA A 28 -6.09 2.06 -37.61
CA ALA A 28 -6.32 1.24 -38.80
C ALA A 28 -7.26 1.93 -39.80
N LEU A 29 -8.32 2.59 -39.31
CA LEU A 29 -9.21 3.40 -40.14
C LEU A 29 -8.47 4.60 -40.74
N ALA A 30 -7.60 5.27 -39.97
CA ALA A 30 -6.76 6.34 -40.48
C ALA A 30 -5.80 5.86 -41.57
N ALA A 31 -5.18 4.68 -41.39
CA ALA A 31 -4.35 4.06 -42.42
C ALA A 31 -5.16 3.77 -43.69
N GLY A 32 -6.37 3.22 -43.55
CA GLY A 32 -7.28 2.97 -44.67
C GLY A 32 -7.71 4.24 -45.42
N ALA A 33 -7.99 5.33 -44.69
CA ALA A 33 -8.33 6.61 -45.28
C ALA A 33 -7.19 7.20 -46.13
N VAL A 34 -5.94 6.95 -45.74
CA VAL A 34 -4.74 7.43 -46.45
C VAL A 34 -4.48 6.67 -47.75
N LEU A 35 -5.04 5.47 -47.95
CA LEU A 35 -4.95 4.76 -49.24
C LEU A 35 -5.69 5.47 -50.38
N GLY A 36 -6.59 6.43 -50.08
CA GLY A 36 -7.22 7.28 -51.09
C GLY A 36 -6.28 8.34 -51.69
N ALA A 37 -5.08 8.52 -51.13
CA ALA A 37 -4.06 9.43 -51.63
C ALA A 37 -3.23 8.78 -52.76
N PRO A 38 -2.43 9.57 -53.51
CA PRO A 38 -1.55 9.02 -54.54
C PRO A 38 -0.67 7.89 -54.01
N PRO A 39 -0.48 6.78 -54.75
CA PRO A 39 0.19 5.57 -54.26
C PRO A 39 1.58 5.80 -53.66
N ALA A 40 2.33 6.75 -54.22
CA ALA A 40 3.67 7.12 -53.78
C ALA A 40 3.73 7.69 -52.36
N VAL A 41 2.63 8.26 -51.87
CA VAL A 41 2.54 8.87 -50.52
C VAL A 41 1.60 8.06 -49.62
N GLY A 42 0.52 7.50 -50.18
CA GLY A 42 -0.48 6.74 -49.44
C GLY A 42 0.08 5.46 -48.81
N TYR A 43 0.82 4.65 -49.57
CA TYR A 43 1.39 3.40 -49.07
C TYR A 43 2.42 3.58 -47.93
N PRO A 44 3.44 4.46 -48.03
CA PRO A 44 4.40 4.62 -46.94
C PRO A 44 3.77 5.18 -45.67
N VAL A 45 2.82 6.12 -45.78
CA VAL A 45 2.12 6.68 -44.62
C VAL A 45 1.21 5.65 -43.98
N ALA A 46 0.48 4.85 -44.76
CA ALA A 46 -0.32 3.75 -44.23
C ALA A 46 0.54 2.70 -43.50
N ALA A 47 1.71 2.34 -44.06
CA ALA A 47 2.66 1.43 -43.43
C ALA A 47 3.22 2.00 -42.11
N PHE A 48 3.53 3.30 -42.07
CA PHE A 48 3.98 3.97 -40.86
C PHE A 48 2.92 3.96 -39.76
N ILE A 49 1.68 4.31 -40.10
CA ILE A 49 0.54 4.28 -39.17
C ILE A 49 0.32 2.84 -38.67
N ALA A 50 0.29 1.85 -39.55
CA ALA A 50 0.16 0.45 -39.16
C ALA A 50 1.29 -0.02 -38.24
N GLY A 51 2.54 0.39 -38.51
CA GLY A 51 3.70 0.10 -37.66
C GLY A 51 3.57 0.73 -36.26
N LEU A 52 3.09 1.97 -36.18
CA LEU A 52 2.87 2.66 -34.92
C LEU A 52 1.75 1.98 -34.12
N ALA A 53 0.65 1.58 -34.76
CA ALA A 53 -0.43 0.83 -34.13
C ALA A 53 0.08 -0.50 -33.53
N ALA A 54 0.79 -1.29 -34.34
CA ALA A 54 1.30 -2.59 -33.93
C ALA A 54 2.36 -2.46 -32.80
N GLY A 55 3.30 -1.52 -32.94
CA GLY A 55 4.34 -1.26 -31.95
C GLY A 55 3.77 -0.74 -30.63
N GLY A 56 2.89 0.26 -30.71
CA GLY A 56 2.22 0.82 -29.53
C GLY A 56 1.37 -0.21 -28.79
N PHE A 57 0.63 -1.04 -29.54
CA PHE A 57 -0.17 -2.12 -28.98
C PHE A 57 0.71 -3.18 -28.28
N TRP A 58 1.79 -3.60 -28.92
CA TRP A 58 2.73 -4.57 -28.35
C TRP A 58 3.33 -4.07 -27.04
N ILE A 59 3.81 -2.83 -27.03
CA ILE A 59 4.41 -2.19 -25.86
C ILE A 59 3.38 -2.10 -24.73
N HIS A 60 2.14 -1.70 -25.04
CA HIS A 60 1.05 -1.63 -24.08
C HIS A 60 0.81 -2.99 -23.41
N VAL A 61 0.64 -4.07 -24.20
CA VAL A 61 0.42 -5.41 -23.65
C VAL A 61 1.58 -5.85 -22.74
N ARG A 62 2.83 -5.57 -23.15
CA ARG A 62 4.01 -5.94 -22.36
C ARG A 62 4.09 -5.17 -21.05
N LEU A 63 3.77 -3.88 -21.05
CA LEU A 63 3.73 -3.04 -19.86
C LEU A 63 2.59 -3.46 -18.93
N THR A 64 1.39 -3.70 -19.45
CA THR A 64 0.25 -4.14 -18.64
C THR A 64 0.56 -5.42 -17.88
N LYS A 65 1.22 -6.41 -18.52
CA LYS A 65 1.67 -7.63 -17.83
C LYS A 65 2.64 -7.35 -16.68
N ARG A 66 3.56 -6.40 -16.85
CA ARG A 66 4.52 -6.02 -15.80
C ARG A 66 3.84 -5.28 -14.65
N VAL A 67 2.95 -4.35 -14.97
CA VAL A 67 2.19 -3.57 -13.97
C VAL A 67 1.31 -4.49 -13.13
N LEU A 68 0.63 -5.46 -13.75
CA LEU A 68 -0.19 -6.42 -13.01
C LEU A 68 0.64 -7.27 -12.04
N ARG A 69 1.84 -7.70 -12.45
CA ARG A 69 2.76 -8.41 -11.54
C ARG A 69 3.18 -7.54 -10.36
N ALA A 70 3.58 -6.29 -10.64
CA ALA A 70 3.99 -5.36 -9.59
C ALA A 70 2.84 -5.04 -8.61
N ARG A 71 1.60 -4.91 -9.11
CA ARG A 71 0.42 -4.73 -8.25
C ARG A 71 0.18 -5.93 -7.34
N ALA A 72 0.28 -7.14 -7.88
CA ALA A 72 0.12 -8.35 -7.07
C ALA A 72 1.19 -8.46 -5.97
N GLU A 73 2.42 -8.04 -6.26
CA GLU A 73 3.50 -7.99 -5.28
C GLU A 73 3.25 -6.93 -4.19
N ILE A 74 2.77 -5.75 -4.57
CA ILE A 74 2.38 -4.69 -3.61
C ILE A 74 1.26 -5.18 -2.68
N ASP A 75 0.23 -5.84 -3.22
CA ASP A 75 -0.88 -6.35 -2.40
C ASP A 75 -0.40 -7.41 -1.40
N ASP A 76 0.53 -8.29 -1.81
CA ASP A 76 1.12 -9.28 -0.90
C ASP A 76 1.97 -8.62 0.18
N LEU A 77 2.80 -7.62 -0.17
CA LEU A 77 3.58 -6.85 0.79
C LEU A 77 2.69 -6.11 1.79
N LEU A 78 1.58 -5.52 1.35
CA LEU A 78 0.61 -4.87 2.24
C LEU A 78 -0.05 -5.87 3.18
N ARG A 79 -0.40 -7.07 2.69
CA ARG A 79 -0.96 -8.14 3.50
C ARG A 79 0.03 -8.62 4.57
N GLN A 80 1.29 -8.83 4.18
CA GLN A 80 2.35 -9.22 5.10
C GLN A 80 2.64 -8.12 6.14
N ASN A 81 2.70 -6.86 5.72
CA ASN A 81 2.92 -5.74 6.63
C ASN A 81 1.79 -5.61 7.66
N GLY A 82 0.53 -5.78 7.24
CA GLY A 82 -0.62 -5.81 8.14
C GLY A 82 -0.51 -6.92 9.19
N ALA A 83 -0.12 -8.13 8.77
CA ALA A 83 0.10 -9.25 9.67
C ALA A 83 1.25 -8.99 10.66
N LEU A 84 2.35 -8.39 10.20
CA LEU A 84 3.51 -8.05 11.04
C LEU A 84 3.16 -6.97 12.07
N ARG A 85 2.42 -5.92 11.67
CA ARG A 85 1.95 -4.88 12.59
C ARG A 85 1.07 -5.48 13.69
N HIS A 86 0.12 -6.33 13.32
CA HIS A 86 -0.73 -7.00 14.31
C HIS A 86 0.09 -7.85 15.30
N ARG A 87 1.05 -8.66 14.81
CA ARG A 87 1.95 -9.44 15.67
C ARG A 87 2.79 -8.55 16.59
N ASN A 88 3.33 -7.44 16.07
CA ASN A 88 4.14 -6.52 16.86
C ASN A 88 3.30 -5.87 17.97
N THR A 89 2.08 -5.41 17.67
CA THR A 89 1.15 -4.87 18.68
C THR A 89 0.80 -5.89 19.76
N VAL A 90 0.54 -7.14 19.39
CA VAL A 90 0.25 -8.21 20.36
C VAL A 90 1.47 -8.45 21.26
N LEU A 91 2.67 -8.58 20.68
CA LEU A 91 3.90 -8.75 21.45
C LEU A 91 4.18 -7.56 22.35
N SER A 92 4.05 -6.32 21.86
CA SER A 92 4.27 -5.12 22.64
C SER A 92 3.26 -4.99 23.78
N SER A 93 1.97 -5.30 23.54
CA SER A 93 0.97 -5.32 24.61
C SER A 93 1.28 -6.39 25.66
N GLY A 94 1.80 -7.55 25.26
CA GLY A 94 2.25 -8.60 26.18
C GLY A 94 3.46 -8.18 27.01
N VAL A 95 4.45 -7.52 26.39
CA VAL A 95 5.63 -6.97 27.08
C VAL A 95 5.21 -5.89 28.07
N ILE A 96 4.36 -4.93 27.66
CA ILE A 96 3.85 -3.87 28.55
C ILE A 96 3.06 -4.48 29.71
N THR A 97 2.22 -5.48 29.47
CA THR A 97 1.47 -6.16 30.55
C THR A 97 2.44 -6.81 31.54
N ARG A 98 3.46 -7.52 31.05
CA ARG A 98 4.47 -8.17 31.89
C ARG A 98 5.31 -7.17 32.68
N GLU A 99 5.77 -6.09 32.05
CA GLU A 99 6.52 -5.02 32.71
C GLU A 99 5.65 -4.29 33.76
N SER A 100 4.38 -4.00 33.44
CA SER A 100 3.45 -3.37 34.38
C SER A 100 3.19 -4.23 35.62
N GLN A 101 3.11 -5.56 35.46
CA GLN A 101 3.01 -6.48 36.60
C GLN A 101 4.29 -6.47 37.46
N THR A 102 5.47 -6.39 36.84
CA THR A 102 6.73 -6.30 37.59
C THR A 102 6.89 -4.96 38.31
N THR A 103 6.40 -3.85 37.75
CA THR A 103 6.46 -2.53 38.39
C THR A 103 5.38 -2.37 39.47
N GLN A 104 4.16 -2.89 39.27
CA GLN A 104 3.13 -2.90 40.32
C GLN A 104 3.52 -3.76 41.53
N ALA A 105 4.27 -4.85 41.32
CA ALA A 105 4.81 -5.65 42.42
C ALA A 105 5.82 -4.90 43.30
N LEU A 106 6.34 -3.74 42.87
CA LEU A 106 7.27 -2.92 43.63
C LEU A 106 6.59 -1.80 44.45
N ILE A 107 5.28 -1.60 44.34
CA ILE A 107 4.55 -0.57 45.11
C ILE A 107 3.35 -1.22 45.82
N MET A 108 3.64 -2.00 46.86
CA MET A 108 2.76 -2.07 48.02
C MET A 108 3.29 -1.06 49.03
N ILE A 109 2.80 0.17 48.98
CA ILE A 109 2.82 1.04 50.17
C ILE A 109 1.61 0.58 50.99
N PRO A 110 1.80 0.06 52.22
CA PRO A 110 0.67 -0.29 53.07
C PRO A 110 -0.18 0.96 53.31
N ASP A 111 -1.48 0.85 53.03
CA ASP A 111 -2.49 1.81 53.49
C ASP A 111 -2.62 1.66 55.02
N ASP A 112 -1.67 2.20 55.77
CA ASP A 112 -1.83 2.33 57.22
C ASP A 112 -2.71 3.57 57.46
N ASP A 113 -3.93 3.31 57.94
CA ASP A 113 -5.02 4.24 58.17
C ASP A 113 -4.58 5.43 59.04
N GLY A 114 -4.29 6.57 58.41
CA GLY A 114 -4.08 7.84 59.10
C GLY A 114 -4.24 9.02 58.14
N PRO A 115 -4.91 10.11 58.53
CA PRO A 115 -5.11 11.25 57.63
C PRO A 115 -3.76 11.87 57.26
N LEU A 116 -3.36 11.67 56.00
CA LEU A 116 -2.23 12.35 55.37
C LEU A 116 -2.46 13.86 55.41
N LYS A 117 -1.78 14.56 56.33
CA LYS A 117 -1.64 16.01 56.27
C LYS A 117 -0.72 16.35 55.11
N VAL A 118 -1.31 16.72 53.99
CA VAL A 118 -0.58 17.28 52.86
C VAL A 118 -0.31 18.75 53.18
N ASP A 119 0.90 19.06 53.64
CA ASP A 119 1.36 20.44 53.73
C ASP A 119 1.52 21.01 52.31
N ALA A 120 0.95 22.20 52.09
CA ALA A 120 0.68 22.78 50.77
C ALA A 120 1.90 23.37 50.04
N ASP A 121 3.12 22.93 50.32
CA ASP A 121 4.33 23.52 49.71
C ASP A 121 5.37 22.46 49.29
N PRO A 122 5.46 22.11 47.99
CA PRO A 122 6.33 21.03 47.49
C PRO A 122 7.82 21.39 47.44
N GLN A 123 8.24 22.56 47.91
CA GLN A 123 9.66 22.99 47.89
C GLN A 123 10.28 23.23 49.27
N ARG A 124 9.61 22.87 50.36
CA ARG A 124 10.20 23.03 51.70
C ARG A 124 11.21 21.92 51.96
N THR A 125 12.50 22.24 51.85
CA THR A 125 13.59 21.39 52.33
C THR A 125 13.47 21.22 53.85
N GLN A 126 13.37 19.97 54.32
CA GLN A 126 13.42 19.68 55.76
C GLN A 126 14.78 20.11 56.30
N GLN A 127 14.79 21.05 57.23
CA GLN A 127 15.99 21.37 58.01
C GLN A 127 16.26 20.20 58.95
N LEU A 128 17.50 19.70 58.96
CA LEU A 128 17.93 18.70 59.93
C LEU A 128 17.88 19.30 61.35
N PRO A 129 17.55 18.49 62.37
CA PRO A 129 17.66 18.91 63.77
C PRO A 129 19.11 19.29 64.08
N GLU A 130 19.33 20.48 64.62
CA GLU A 130 20.64 20.86 65.13
C GLU A 130 20.96 20.03 66.39
N LEU A 131 22.15 19.42 66.43
CA LEU A 131 22.61 18.71 67.61
C LEU A 131 22.81 19.74 68.75
N PRO A 132 22.37 19.42 69.98
CA PRO A 132 22.71 20.25 71.13
C PRO A 132 24.22 20.17 71.39
N ASP A 133 24.88 21.32 71.35
CA ASP A 133 26.22 21.51 71.88
C ASP A 133 26.12 21.63 73.41
N ASP A 134 26.25 20.50 74.10
CA ASP A 134 26.70 20.39 75.50
C ASP A 134 27.32 19.01 75.76
#